data_AF-A0AAU6E9M0-F1
#
_entry.id   AF-A0AAU6E9M0-F1
#
_cell.length_a   1.000
_cell.length_b   1.000
_cell.length_c   1.000
_cell.angle_alpha   90.00
_cell.angle_beta   90.00
_cell.angle_gamma   90.00
#
_symmetry.space_group_name_H-M   'P 1'
#
loop_
_entity.id
_entity.type
_entity.pdbx_description
1 polymer ?
#
loop_
_entity_poly.entity_id
_entity_poly.type
_entity_poly.pdbx_seq_one_letter_code
_entity_poly.pdbx_strand_id
1 'polypeptide(L)'
;MNILSRSAVARRRRTLANLVLRDLADTGDVTVPAWWEEEIQREFGGLGGFLAELSRQWWTAYAAHLDALIELGLDDPSQAWDDVTEQMPWLRAVLDAYTDDAALAEAERRHCDVLRWTTRREPRHAA
;
A
#
# COMPACT_ATOMS: atom_id res chain seq x y z
N MET A 1 15.36 4.20 27.32
CA MET A 1 14.37 4.27 26.23
C MET A 1 15.08 4.62 24.95
N ASN A 2 15.18 3.68 24.00
CA ASN A 2 15.87 3.89 22.73
C ASN A 2 14.87 4.50 21.74
N ILE A 3 14.97 5.81 21.48
CA ILE A 3 14.13 6.48 20.49
C ILE A 3 14.67 6.07 19.12
N LEU A 4 14.03 5.07 18.51
CA LEU A 4 14.35 4.70 17.14
C LEU A 4 14.16 5.91 16.23
N SER A 5 15.13 6.17 15.37
CA SER A 5 15.00 7.19 14.33
C SER A 5 13.82 6.85 13.42
N ARG A 6 13.14 7.86 12.85
CA ARG A 6 11.99 7.66 11.95
C ARG A 6 12.29 6.67 10.82
N SER A 7 13.51 6.68 10.29
CA SER A 7 14.00 5.74 9.28
C SER A 7 14.06 4.29 9.76
N ALA A 8 14.47 4.06 11.01
CA ALA A 8 14.52 2.73 11.60
C ALA A 8 13.11 2.17 11.84
N VAL A 9 12.17 3.01 12.29
CA VAL A 9 10.76 2.63 12.43
C VAL A 9 10.13 2.28 11.08
N ALA A 10 10.36 3.11 10.05
CA ALA A 10 9.85 2.85 8.71
C ALA A 10 10.40 1.54 8.12
N ARG A 11 11.71 1.28 8.29
CA ARG A 11 12.32 0.02 7.86
C ARG A 11 11.71 -1.17 8.58
N ARG A 12 11.56 -1.09 9.90
CA ARG A 12 10.97 -2.17 10.72
C ARG A 12 9.55 -2.50 10.27
N ARG A 13 8.70 -1.48 10.09
CA ARG A 13 7.33 -1.65 9.59
C ARG A 13 7.30 -2.32 8.23
N ARG A 14 8.15 -1.88 7.29
CA ARG A 14 8.25 -2.49 5.96
C ARG A 14 8.71 -3.95 6.02
N THR A 15 9.70 -4.25 6.87
CA THR A 15 10.14 -5.63 7.09
C THR A 15 9.03 -6.50 7.65
N LEU A 16 8.30 -6.03 8.67
CA LEU A 16 7.18 -6.79 9.23
C LEU A 16 6.06 -7.02 8.20
N ALA A 17 5.69 -6.00 7.43
CA ALA A 17 4.68 -6.15 6.39
C ALA A 17 5.06 -7.21 5.34
N ASN A 18 6.31 -7.20 4.89
CA ASN A 18 6.81 -8.21 3.95
C ASN A 18 6.82 -9.63 4.55
N LEU A 19 7.10 -9.76 5.86
CA LEU A 19 7.05 -11.06 6.54
C LEU A 19 5.62 -11.60 6.62
N VAL A 20 4.66 -10.76 7.00
CA VAL A 20 3.24 -11.14 7.05
C VAL A 20 2.74 -11.53 5.66
N LEU A 21 3.03 -10.73 4.64
CA LEU A 21 2.62 -11.03 3.25
C LEU A 21 3.25 -12.33 2.73
N ARG A 22 4.49 -12.62 3.12
CA ARG A 22 5.15 -13.89 2.76
C ARG A 22 4.49 -15.07 3.45
N ASP A 23 4.19 -14.97 4.73
CA ASP A 23 3.49 -16.02 5.49
C ASP A 23 2.12 -16.31 4.87
N LEU A 24 1.34 -15.26 4.57
CA LEU A 24 0.06 -15.36 3.87
C LEU A 24 0.18 -16.06 2.50
N ALA A 25 1.22 -15.70 1.73
CA ALA A 25 1.50 -16.34 0.45
C ALA A 25 1.87 -17.83 0.60
N ASP A 26 2.63 -18.16 1.66
CA ASP A 26 3.07 -19.53 1.95
C ASP A 26 1.91 -20.41 2.46
N THR A 27 0.96 -19.84 3.23
CA THR A 27 -0.24 -20.56 3.70
C THR A 27 -1.40 -20.55 2.71
N GLY A 28 -1.40 -19.62 1.76
CA GLY A 28 -2.50 -19.39 0.83
C GLY A 28 -3.66 -18.60 1.44
N ASP A 29 -3.47 -18.00 2.62
CA ASP A 29 -4.48 -17.20 3.29
C ASP A 29 -4.48 -15.75 2.77
N VAL A 30 -5.66 -15.12 2.79
CA VAL A 30 -5.83 -13.69 2.47
C VAL A 30 -6.26 -12.87 3.68
N THR A 31 -6.50 -13.53 4.80
CA THR A 31 -6.83 -12.92 6.09
C THR A 31 -5.65 -13.05 7.03
N VAL A 32 -5.31 -11.98 7.74
CA VAL A 32 -4.20 -11.96 8.70
C VAL A 32 -4.42 -13.02 9.81
N PRO A 33 -3.52 -14.01 9.96
CA PRO A 33 -3.63 -15.00 11.01
C PRO A 33 -3.51 -14.39 12.41
N ALA A 34 -4.17 -15.01 13.40
CA ALA A 34 -4.20 -14.53 14.77
C ALA A 34 -2.80 -14.43 15.42
N TRP A 35 -1.83 -15.26 15.00
CA TRP A 35 -0.47 -15.22 15.54
C TRP A 35 0.31 -13.95 15.17
N TRP A 36 -0.17 -13.15 14.21
CA TRP A 36 0.43 -11.85 13.87
C TRP A 36 -0.19 -10.67 14.64
N GLU A 37 -1.26 -10.89 15.40
CA GLU A 37 -2.04 -9.81 16.01
C GLU A 37 -1.21 -8.97 16.98
N GLU A 38 -0.36 -9.58 17.81
CA GLU A 38 0.47 -8.87 18.79
C GLU A 38 1.53 -7.99 18.10
N GLU A 39 2.26 -8.54 17.12
CA GLU A 39 3.24 -7.81 16.30
C GLU A 39 2.59 -6.66 15.54
N ILE A 40 1.42 -6.91 14.94
CA ILE A 40 0.68 -5.89 14.18
C ILE A 40 0.17 -4.79 15.12
N GLN A 41 -0.37 -5.17 16.27
CA GLN A 41 -0.80 -4.22 17.29
C GLN A 41 0.37 -3.34 17.75
N ARG A 42 1.54 -3.94 17.98
CA ARG A 42 2.73 -3.22 18.44
C ARG A 42 3.29 -2.24 17.40
N GLU A 43 3.40 -2.67 16.14
CA GLU A 43 4.08 -1.86 15.11
C GLU A 43 3.13 -0.89 14.39
N PHE A 44 1.88 -1.29 14.17
CA PHE A 44 0.90 -0.56 13.36
C PHE A 44 -0.26 0.02 14.18
N GLY A 45 -0.40 -0.35 15.46
CA GLY A 45 -1.54 0.06 16.27
C GLY A 45 -2.81 -0.74 16.00
N GLY A 46 -2.69 -1.90 15.34
CA GLY A 46 -3.78 -2.83 15.05
C GLY A 46 -3.96 -3.10 13.55
N LEU A 47 -4.92 -3.97 13.23
CA LEU A 47 -5.21 -4.41 11.86
C LEU A 47 -5.47 -3.24 10.91
N GLY A 48 -6.28 -2.26 11.31
CA GLY A 48 -6.57 -1.10 10.48
C GLY A 48 -5.33 -0.27 10.12
N GLY A 49 -4.37 -0.14 11.04
CA GLY A 49 -3.09 0.52 10.77
C GLY A 49 -2.19 -0.29 9.83
N PHE A 50 -2.27 -1.61 9.90
CA PHE A 50 -1.57 -2.52 8.99
C PHE A 50 -2.16 -2.46 7.58
N LEU A 51 -3.49 -2.53 7.44
CA LEU A 51 -4.19 -2.39 6.17
C LEU A 51 -3.94 -1.02 5.52
N ALA A 52 -3.91 0.05 6.32
CA ALA A 52 -3.54 1.37 5.83
C ALA A 52 -2.10 1.43 5.28
N GLU A 53 -1.16 0.72 5.91
CA GLU A 53 0.21 0.62 5.40
C GLU A 53 0.29 -0.20 4.11
N LEU A 54 -0.44 -1.31 4.00
CA LEU A 54 -0.52 -2.09 2.76
C LEU A 54 -1.13 -1.28 1.62
N SER A 55 -2.25 -0.60 1.89
CA SER A 55 -2.91 0.32 0.96
C SER A 55 -1.95 1.40 0.49
N ARG A 56 -1.17 2.00 1.41
CA ARG A 56 -0.15 2.99 1.06
C ARG A 56 0.93 2.43 0.13
N GLN A 57 1.40 1.22 0.38
CA GLN A 57 2.42 0.58 -0.46
C GLN A 57 1.88 0.32 -1.87
N TRP A 58 0.66 -0.21 -1.97
CA TRP A 58 -0.04 -0.44 -3.22
C TRP A 58 -0.20 0.84 -4.04
N TRP A 59 -0.83 1.86 -3.47
CA TRP A 59 -1.09 3.13 -4.15
C TRP A 59 0.19 3.87 -4.54
N THR A 60 1.27 3.73 -3.74
CA THR A 60 2.58 4.31 -4.11
C THR A 60 3.17 3.60 -5.33
N ALA A 61 3.09 2.26 -5.38
CA ALA A 61 3.58 1.50 -6.53
C ALA A 61 2.77 1.80 -7.79
N TYR A 62 1.43 1.82 -7.67
CA TYR A 62 0.53 2.20 -8.75
C TYR A 62 0.82 3.60 -9.30
N ALA A 63 0.94 4.60 -8.43
CA ALA A 63 1.23 5.97 -8.86
C ALA A 63 2.60 6.07 -9.57
N ALA A 64 3.63 5.45 -9.01
CA ALA A 64 4.97 5.47 -9.62
C ALA A 64 5.00 4.76 -10.98
N HIS A 65 4.24 3.67 -11.14
CA HIS A 65 4.16 2.94 -12.40
C HIS A 65 3.33 3.70 -13.44
N LEU A 66 2.24 4.34 -13.03
CA LEU A 66 1.45 5.22 -13.89
C LEU A 66 2.29 6.41 -14.38
N ASP A 67 3.04 7.06 -13.49
CA ASP A 67 3.96 8.15 -13.86
C ASP A 67 4.98 7.67 -14.90
N ALA A 68 5.56 6.48 -14.72
CA ALA A 68 6.51 5.91 -15.67
C ALA A 68 5.88 5.60 -17.03
N LEU A 69 4.63 5.10 -17.07
CA LEU A 69 3.91 4.87 -18.33
C LEU A 69 3.63 6.19 -19.06
N ILE A 70 3.20 7.23 -18.33
CA ILE A 70 2.99 8.57 -18.89
C ILE A 70 4.27 9.12 -19.52
N GLU A 71 5.42 8.96 -18.86
CA GLU A 71 6.73 9.35 -19.40
C GLU A 71 7.08 8.62 -20.71
N LEU A 72 6.57 7.39 -20.90
CA LEU A 72 6.73 6.60 -22.11
C LEU A 72 5.68 6.92 -23.19
N GLY A 73 4.75 7.84 -22.91
CA GLY A 73 3.64 8.18 -23.81
C GLY A 73 2.52 7.16 -23.83
N LEU A 74 2.47 6.27 -22.83
CA LEU A 74 1.41 5.30 -22.60
C LEU A 74 0.60 5.78 -21.39
N ASP A 75 -0.61 6.28 -21.57
CA ASP A 75 -1.42 6.85 -20.50
C ASP A 75 -2.62 5.96 -20.14
N ASP A 76 -2.38 4.65 -20.01
CA ASP A 76 -3.42 3.68 -19.66
C ASP A 76 -3.39 3.30 -18.16
N PRO A 77 -4.33 3.82 -17.33
CA PRO A 77 -4.44 3.48 -15.93
C PRO A 77 -4.77 2.00 -15.69
N SER A 78 -5.47 1.35 -16.61
CA SER A 78 -5.80 -0.07 -16.49
C SER A 78 -4.56 -0.94 -16.65
N GLN A 79 -3.67 -0.57 -17.58
CA GLN A 79 -2.37 -1.23 -17.70
C GLN A 79 -1.52 -1.06 -16.44
N ALA A 80 -1.47 0.14 -15.87
CA ALA A 80 -0.73 0.38 -14.63
C ALA A 80 -1.26 -0.44 -13.44
N TRP A 81 -2.58 -0.62 -13.40
CA TRP A 81 -3.23 -1.43 -12.38
C TRP A 81 -2.84 -2.90 -12.51
N ASP A 82 -2.98 -3.47 -13.71
CA ASP A 82 -2.69 -4.87 -13.99
C ASP A 82 -1.21 -5.19 -13.73
N ASP A 83 -0.29 -4.34 -14.20
CA ASP A 83 1.16 -4.51 -14.00
C ASP A 83 1.53 -4.56 -12.51
N VAL A 84 0.91 -3.71 -11.68
CA VAL A 84 1.17 -3.68 -10.24
C VAL A 84 0.49 -4.86 -9.53
N THR A 85 -0.66 -5.34 -10.02
CA THR A 85 -1.30 -6.58 -9.55
C THR A 85 -0.44 -7.79 -9.82
N GLU A 86 0.18 -7.88 -10.99
CA GLU A 86 1.11 -8.96 -11.31
C GLU A 86 2.39 -8.90 -10.45
N GLN A 87 2.88 -7.70 -10.12
CA GLN A 87 4.06 -7.54 -9.26
C GLN A 87 3.80 -7.86 -7.79
N MET A 88 2.59 -7.58 -7.29
CA MET A 88 2.23 -7.71 -5.87
C MET A 88 0.88 -8.42 -5.65
N PRO A 89 0.70 -9.65 -6.17
CA PRO A 89 -0.61 -10.30 -6.22
C PRO A 89 -1.19 -10.56 -4.84
N TRP A 90 -0.36 -10.99 -3.88
CA TRP A 90 -0.78 -11.27 -2.51
C TRP A 90 -1.15 -10.01 -1.74
N LEU A 91 -0.47 -8.89 -1.99
CA LEU A 91 -0.84 -7.63 -1.37
C LEU A 91 -2.23 -7.20 -1.83
N ARG A 92 -2.49 -7.26 -3.15
CA ARG A 92 -3.81 -6.97 -3.72
C ARG A 92 -4.88 -7.89 -3.15
N ALA A 93 -4.63 -9.21 -3.12
CA ALA A 93 -5.57 -10.19 -2.60
C ALA A 93 -5.95 -9.95 -1.13
N VAL A 94 -4.98 -9.54 -0.29
CA VAL A 94 -5.27 -9.15 1.09
C VAL A 94 -6.14 -7.90 1.14
N LEU A 95 -5.82 -6.85 0.38
CA LEU A 95 -6.66 -5.65 0.34
C LEU A 95 -8.09 -5.95 -0.13
N ASP A 96 -8.24 -6.82 -1.13
CA ASP A 96 -9.55 -7.28 -1.62
C ASP A 96 -10.35 -8.03 -0.55
N ALA A 97 -9.68 -8.86 0.25
CA ALA A 97 -10.32 -9.60 1.34
C ALA A 97 -10.86 -8.69 2.47
N TYR A 98 -10.34 -7.47 2.59
CA TYR A 98 -10.73 -6.49 3.61
C TYR A 98 -11.47 -5.27 3.04
N THR A 99 -12.05 -5.36 1.84
CA THR A 99 -12.71 -4.21 1.17
C THR A 99 -13.79 -3.53 2.03
N ASP A 100 -14.45 -4.29 2.91
CA ASP A 100 -15.51 -3.78 3.80
C ASP A 100 -14.97 -3.17 5.11
N ASP A 101 -13.66 -3.17 5.33
CA ASP A 101 -13.04 -2.60 6.53
C ASP A 101 -13.04 -1.06 6.48
N ALA A 102 -13.61 -0.43 7.50
CA ALA A 102 -13.76 1.02 7.56
C ALA A 102 -12.42 1.77 7.62
N ALA A 103 -11.40 1.19 8.24
CA ALA A 103 -10.07 1.80 8.33
C ALA A 103 -9.34 1.72 6.98
N LEU A 104 -9.49 0.61 6.25
CA LEU A 104 -9.00 0.49 4.88
C LEU A 104 -9.70 1.49 3.96
N ALA A 105 -11.04 1.56 3.99
CA ALA A 105 -11.79 2.49 3.16
C ALA A 105 -11.39 3.96 3.42
N GLU A 106 -11.10 4.31 4.66
CA GLU A 106 -10.59 5.64 5.01
C GLU A 106 -9.15 5.88 4.53
N ALA A 107 -8.28 4.88 4.59
CA ALA A 107 -6.93 4.99 4.04
C ALA A 107 -6.95 5.18 2.51
N GLU A 108 -7.78 4.43 1.80
CA GLU A 108 -7.94 4.55 0.34
C GLU A 108 -8.50 5.91 -0.07
N ARG A 109 -9.51 6.43 0.66
CA ARG A 109 -10.02 7.79 0.44
C ARG A 109 -8.91 8.84 0.51
N ARG A 110 -8.06 8.77 1.54
CA ARG A 110 -6.92 9.69 1.69
C ARG A 110 -5.93 9.58 0.53
N HIS A 111 -5.68 8.38 0.02
CA HIS A 111 -4.79 8.19 -1.13
C HIS A 111 -5.38 8.77 -2.42
N CYS A 112 -6.65 8.54 -2.68
CA CYS A 112 -7.36 9.16 -3.80
C CYS A 112 -7.32 10.69 -3.71
N ASP A 113 -7.50 11.27 -2.53
CA ASP A 113 -7.42 12.72 -2.32
C ASP A 113 -6.02 13.28 -2.61
N VAL A 114 -4.97 12.57 -2.19
CA VAL A 114 -3.57 12.94 -2.48
C VAL A 114 -3.31 12.92 -3.98
N LEU A 115 -3.66 11.83 -4.68
CA LEU A 115 -3.47 11.71 -6.13
C LEU A 115 -4.27 12.75 -6.93
N ARG A 116 -5.49 13.03 -6.48
CA ARG A 116 -6.34 14.08 -7.07
C ARG A 116 -5.79 15.48 -6.83
N TRP A 117 -5.02 15.68 -5.77
CA TRP A 117 -4.38 16.96 -5.48
C TRP A 117 -3.06 17.13 -6.23
N THR A 118 -2.26 16.07 -6.37
CA THR A 118 -1.00 16.12 -7.15
C THR A 118 -1.28 16.34 -8.63
N THR A 119 -2.24 15.61 -9.22
CA THR A 119 -2.65 15.82 -10.63
C THR A 119 -3.23 17.21 -10.89
N ARG A 120 -3.93 17.81 -9.91
CA ARG A 120 -4.43 19.21 -10.03
C ARG A 120 -3.36 20.29 -9.87
N ARG A 121 -2.17 19.95 -9.37
CA ARG A 121 -1.06 20.89 -9.22
C ARG A 121 -0.18 21.00 -10.47
N GLU A 122 -0.33 20.12 -11.44
CA GLU A 122 0.29 20.24 -12.77
C GLU A 122 -0.63 20.92 -13.80
N PRO A 123 -0.90 22.22 -13.65
CA PRO A 123 -1.10 23.05 -14.83
C PRO A 123 -0.14 24.22 -14.74
N ARG A 124 1.14 24.00 -15.08
CA ARG A 124 2.10 25.05 -15.51
C ARG A 124 3.50 24.46 -15.69
N HIS A 125 3.82 24.03 -16.90
CA HIS A 125 5.11 24.35 -17.56
C HIS A 125 4.97 24.08 -19.07
N ALA A 126 4.28 24.98 -19.75
CA ALA A 126 4.39 25.15 -21.20
C ALA A 126 3.94 26.58 -21.55
N ALA A 127 4.89 27.52 -21.46
CA ALA A 127 4.96 28.77 -22.23
C ALA A 127 6.31 29.45 -21.91
#